data_AF-U5CXA3-F1
#
_entry.id   AF-U5CXA3-F1
#
_cell.length_a   1.000
_cell.length_b   1.000
_cell.length_c   1.000
_cell.angle_alpha   90.00
_cell.angle_beta   90.00
_cell.angle_gamma   90.00
#
_symmetry.space_group_name_H-M   'P 1'
#
loop_
_entity.id
_entity.type
_entity.pdbx_description
1 polymer ?
#
loop_
_entity_poly.entity_id
_entity_poly.type
_entity_poly.pdbx_seq_one_letter_code
_entity_poly.pdbx_strand_id
1 'polypeptide(L)'
;MFKISLSHDSFAVNQFVSACSSTGSMDYAISVFAHLQKANIFVWNSMIKGFVHWHSYQKAISMYKKLLVSPVSATSYTFSSVINAGTQVLGLSVGESIHGQALKWVLNSQVFVGTALIDLYSNRREI
;
A
#
# COMPACT_ATOMS: atom_id res chain seq x y z
N MET A 1 32.44 -1.35 -3.42
CA MET A 1 32.24 -0.47 -4.60
C MET A 1 30.89 -0.71 -5.30
N PHE A 2 29.80 -1.00 -4.56
CA PHE A 2 28.45 -1.26 -5.12
C PHE A 2 27.40 -0.20 -4.72
N LYS A 3 27.82 0.90 -4.11
CA LYS A 3 26.94 1.83 -3.37
C LYS A 3 26.37 2.97 -4.23
N ILE A 4 26.70 3.05 -5.52
CA ILE A 4 26.43 4.23 -6.37
C ILE A 4 25.61 3.89 -7.64
N SER A 5 25.50 2.62 -8.07
CA SER A 5 24.71 2.30 -9.28
C SER A 5 23.21 2.06 -9.02
N LEU A 6 22.82 1.72 -7.79
CA LEU A 6 21.41 1.48 -7.43
C LEU A 6 20.59 2.76 -7.21
N SER A 7 21.24 3.92 -7.07
CA SER A 7 20.56 5.21 -6.85
C SER A 7 19.97 5.82 -8.12
N HIS A 8 20.36 5.34 -9.31
CA HIS A 8 19.90 5.90 -10.58
C HIS A 8 18.84 5.05 -11.30
N ASP A 9 18.67 3.79 -10.91
CA ASP A 9 17.82 2.86 -11.65
C ASP A 9 16.47 2.65 -10.94
N SER A 10 15.65 3.70 -10.97
CA SER A 10 14.23 3.63 -10.60
C SER A 10 13.52 2.45 -11.26
N PHE A 11 14.00 2.00 -12.44
CA PHE A 11 13.45 0.88 -13.17
C PHE A 11 13.80 -0.46 -12.51
N ALA A 12 15.08 -0.71 -12.19
CA ALA A 12 15.51 -1.96 -11.58
C ALA A 12 14.89 -2.19 -10.19
N VAL A 13 14.77 -1.13 -9.38
CA VAL A 13 14.12 -1.22 -8.06
C VAL A 13 12.61 -1.48 -8.20
N ASN A 14 11.94 -0.81 -9.14
CA ASN A 14 10.53 -1.06 -9.41
C ASN A 14 10.28 -2.49 -9.92
N GLN A 15 11.13 -2.99 -10.82
CA GLN A 15 11.06 -4.34 -11.36
C GLN A 15 11.36 -5.40 -10.29
N PHE A 16 12.35 -5.15 -9.44
CA PHE A 16 12.72 -6.05 -8.35
C PHE A 16 11.63 -6.14 -7.29
N VAL A 17 11.09 -5.00 -6.83
CA VAL A 17 10.00 -5.02 -5.83
C VAL A 17 8.72 -5.62 -6.42
N SER A 18 8.42 -5.37 -7.70
CA SER A 18 7.29 -6.05 -8.37
C SER A 18 7.49 -7.57 -8.43
N ALA A 19 8.69 -8.03 -8.80
CA ALA A 19 9.03 -9.46 -8.88
C ALA A 19 9.08 -10.16 -7.50
N CYS A 20 9.59 -9.49 -6.46
CA CYS A 20 9.59 -10.05 -5.11
C CYS A 20 8.17 -10.07 -4.50
N SER A 21 7.37 -9.05 -4.78
CA SER A 21 5.96 -9.01 -4.38
C SER A 21 5.10 -10.06 -5.08
N SER A 22 5.45 -10.51 -6.29
CA SER A 22 4.72 -11.57 -7.00
C SER A 22 5.19 -12.99 -6.67
N THR A 23 6.40 -13.16 -6.12
CA THR A 23 6.98 -14.48 -5.80
C THR A 23 6.88 -14.89 -4.33
N GLY A 24 6.33 -14.04 -3.46
CA GLY A 24 6.12 -14.36 -2.03
C GLY A 24 7.35 -14.15 -1.16
N SER A 25 8.48 -13.78 -1.75
CA SER A 25 9.73 -13.45 -1.07
C SER A 25 9.69 -12.04 -0.44
N MET A 26 8.68 -11.75 0.38
CA MET A 26 8.50 -10.42 0.97
C MET A 26 9.65 -10.02 1.91
N ASP A 27 10.38 -10.98 2.50
CA ASP A 27 11.54 -10.67 3.34
C ASP A 27 12.69 -10.05 2.54
N TYR A 28 12.91 -10.53 1.30
CA TYR A 28 13.87 -9.92 0.38
C TYR A 28 13.40 -8.54 -0.10
N ALA A 29 12.10 -8.38 -0.38
CA ALA A 29 11.52 -7.09 -0.75
C ALA A 29 11.71 -6.05 0.38
N ILE A 30 11.48 -6.45 1.63
CA ILE A 30 11.70 -5.61 2.82
C ILE A 30 13.18 -5.25 2.96
N SER A 31 14.08 -6.23 2.82
CA SER A 31 15.51 -6.00 2.89
C SER A 31 15.95 -4.95 1.87
N VAL A 32 15.60 -5.12 0.60
CA VAL A 32 15.97 -4.16 -0.45
C VAL A 32 15.33 -2.80 -0.19
N PHE A 33 14.05 -2.77 0.20
CA PHE A 33 13.37 -1.53 0.56
C PHE A 33 14.10 -0.75 1.66
N ALA A 34 14.58 -1.43 2.71
CA ALA A 34 15.30 -0.81 3.82
C ALA A 34 16.64 -0.18 3.40
N HIS A 35 17.23 -0.63 2.29
CA HIS A 35 18.48 -0.09 1.76
C HIS A 35 18.27 1.06 0.76
N LEU A 36 17.03 1.37 0.37
CA LEU A 36 16.73 2.49 -0.51
C LEU A 36 16.82 3.82 0.24
N GLN A 37 17.73 4.71 -0.18
CA GLN A 37 17.81 6.07 0.36
C GLN A 37 16.59 6.93 -0.02
N LYS A 38 16.00 6.71 -1.20
CA LYS A 38 14.80 7.40 -1.69
C LYS A 38 13.90 6.42 -2.44
N ALA A 39 12.84 5.95 -1.78
CA ALA A 39 11.79 5.18 -2.44
C ALA A 39 10.79 6.13 -3.12
N ASN A 40 10.49 5.91 -4.40
CA ASN A 40 9.41 6.61 -5.11
C ASN A 40 8.04 5.95 -4.81
N ILE A 41 6.95 6.58 -5.25
CA ILE A 41 5.58 6.07 -5.01
C ILE A 41 5.32 4.68 -5.62
N PHE A 42 6.00 4.32 -6.71
CA PHE A 42 5.86 2.99 -7.32
C PHE A 42 6.40 1.89 -6.41
N VAL A 43 7.57 2.11 -5.80
CA VAL A 43 8.15 1.17 -4.82
C VAL A 43 7.20 0.98 -3.63
N TRP A 44 6.66 2.07 -3.09
CA TRP A 44 5.69 2.02 -1.99
C TRP A 44 4.43 1.24 -2.36
N ASN A 45 3.86 1.53 -3.53
CA ASN A 45 2.67 0.83 -4.02
C ASN A 45 2.92 -0.66 -4.25
N SER A 46 4.09 -1.02 -4.78
CA SER A 46 4.46 -2.42 -4.98
C SER A 46 4.64 -3.19 -3.67
N MET A 47 5.21 -2.55 -2.63
CA MET A 47 5.31 -3.14 -1.28
C MET A 47 3.93 -3.35 -0.65
N ILE A 48 3.07 -2.33 -0.70
CA ILE A 48 1.70 -2.39 -0.16
C ILE A 48 0.90 -3.48 -0.88
N LYS A 49 0.94 -3.49 -2.23
CA LYS A 49 0.26 -4.51 -3.05
C LYS A 49 0.78 -5.91 -2.75
N GLY A 50 2.08 -6.09 -2.61
CA GLY A 50 2.70 -7.38 -2.27
C GLY A 50 2.16 -7.91 -0.94
N PHE A 51 2.15 -7.08 0.10
CA PHE A 51 1.59 -7.49 1.39
C PHE A 51 0.09 -7.82 1.32
N VAL A 52 -0.70 -7.10 0.51
CA VAL A 52 -2.13 -7.43 0.29
C VAL A 52 -2.27 -8.77 -0.43
N HIS A 53 -1.49 -9.01 -1.49
CA HIS A 53 -1.52 -10.24 -2.27
C HIS A 53 -1.19 -11.49 -1.43
N TRP A 54 -0.21 -11.37 -0.53
CA TRP A 54 0.19 -12.43 0.40
C TRP A 54 -0.57 -12.40 1.73
N HIS A 55 -1.76 -11.81 1.76
CA HIS A 55 -2.68 -11.79 2.91
C HIS A 55 -2.06 -11.23 4.21
N SER A 56 -0.94 -10.51 4.08
CA SER A 56 -0.19 -9.87 5.15
C SER A 56 -0.68 -8.44 5.37
N TYR A 57 -1.99 -8.29 5.45
CA TYR A 57 -2.69 -7.00 5.40
C TYR A 57 -2.29 -6.02 6.52
N GLN A 58 -1.96 -6.51 7.73
CA GLN A 58 -1.42 -5.67 8.81
C GLN A 58 -0.07 -5.03 8.44
N LYS A 59 0.79 -5.77 7.71
CA LYS A 59 2.04 -5.24 7.18
C LYS A 59 1.78 -4.24 6.04
N ALA A 60 0.76 -4.46 5.22
CA ALA A 60 0.34 -3.49 4.20
C ALA A 60 -0.08 -2.14 4.83
N ILE A 61 -0.92 -2.17 5.86
CA ILE A 61 -1.33 -0.97 6.62
C ILE A 61 -0.11 -0.30 7.28
N SER A 62 0.81 -1.09 7.83
CA SER A 62 2.04 -0.57 8.43
C SER A 62 2.92 0.15 7.40
N MET A 63 3.03 -0.37 6.18
CA MET A 63 3.73 0.32 5.10
C MET A 63 3.03 1.60 4.66
N TYR A 64 1.70 1.60 4.59
CA TYR A 64 0.94 2.82 4.32
C TYR A 64 1.18 3.91 5.39
N LYS A 65 1.19 3.55 6.67
CA LYS A 65 1.51 4.49 7.75
C LYS A 65 2.91 5.09 7.58
N LYS A 66 3.90 4.28 7.16
CA LYS A 66 5.25 4.77 6.84
C LYS A 66 5.27 5.71 5.63
N LEU A 67 4.47 5.44 4.59
CA LEU A 67 4.32 6.33 3.44
C LEU A 67 3.74 7.68 3.86
N LEU A 68 2.74 7.70 4.74
CA LEU A 68 2.10 8.94 5.21
C LEU A 68 3.03 9.90 5.96
N VAL A 69 4.08 9.39 6.61
CA VAL A 69 5.11 10.21 7.28
C VAL A 69 6.33 10.48 6.39
N SER A 70 6.34 9.94 5.18
CA SER A 70 7.40 10.18 4.19
C SER A 70 7.11 11.46 3.38
N PRO A 71 8.10 12.04 2.70
CA PRO A 71 7.87 13.17 1.79
C PRO A 71 7.14 12.78 0.48
N VAL A 72 6.75 11.50 0.32
CA VAL A 72 6.10 10.98 -0.89
C VAL A 72 4.58 10.92 -0.68
N SER A 73 3.83 11.54 -1.59
CA SER A 73 2.37 11.53 -1.54
C SER A 73 1.78 10.20 -1.97
N ALA A 74 0.84 9.68 -1.18
CA ALA A 74 0.01 8.54 -1.57
C ALA A 74 -0.86 8.88 -2.79
N THR A 75 -1.18 7.87 -3.60
CA THR A 75 -2.06 8.00 -4.77
C THR A 75 -3.35 7.23 -4.57
N SER A 76 -4.35 7.46 -5.42
CA SER A 76 -5.61 6.70 -5.42
C SER A 76 -5.39 5.18 -5.39
N TYR A 77 -4.37 4.69 -6.11
CA TYR A 77 -3.96 3.27 -6.07
C TYR A 77 -3.53 2.80 -4.67
N THR A 78 -2.76 3.63 -3.96
CA THR A 78 -2.35 3.37 -2.57
C THR A 78 -3.58 3.21 -1.70
N PHE A 79 -4.52 4.16 -1.77
CA PHE A 79 -5.73 4.14 -0.96
C PHE A 79 -6.61 2.93 -1.27
N SER A 80 -6.86 2.60 -2.55
CA SER A 80 -7.63 1.40 -2.91
C SER A 80 -7.00 0.12 -2.35
N SER A 81 -5.67 -0.01 -2.43
CA SER A 81 -4.96 -1.19 -1.91
C SER A 81 -5.07 -1.31 -0.39
N VAL A 82 -4.99 -0.19 0.33
CA VAL A 82 -5.05 -0.15 1.79
C VAL A 82 -6.47 -0.31 2.32
N ILE A 83 -7.48 0.21 1.61
CA ILE A 83 -8.89 -0.03 1.96
C ILE A 83 -9.19 -1.52 1.88
N ASN A 84 -8.79 -2.19 0.80
CA ASN A 84 -8.91 -3.65 0.67
C ASN A 84 -8.12 -4.38 1.78
N ALA A 85 -6.90 -3.94 2.11
CA ALA A 85 -6.20 -4.49 3.28
C ALA A 85 -7.00 -4.31 4.59
N GLY A 86 -7.64 -3.14 4.76
CA GLY A 86 -8.45 -2.79 5.91
C GLY A 86 -9.67 -3.69 6.06
N THR A 87 -10.42 -3.92 4.98
CA THR A 87 -11.61 -4.80 4.97
C THR A 87 -11.29 -6.21 5.43
N GLN A 88 -10.07 -6.70 5.14
CA GLN A 88 -9.66 -8.06 5.46
C GLN A 88 -9.12 -8.26 6.88
N VAL A 89 -8.64 -7.21 7.56
CA VAL A 89 -8.06 -7.33 8.92
C VAL A 89 -8.99 -6.81 10.00
N LEU A 90 -9.69 -5.74 9.69
CA LEU A 90 -10.26 -4.87 10.69
C LEU A 90 -11.72 -4.69 10.32
N GLY A 91 -12.60 -5.19 11.19
CA GLY A 91 -13.99 -4.74 11.19
C GLY A 91 -14.12 -3.21 11.24
N LEU A 92 -15.35 -2.72 11.15
CA LEU A 92 -15.76 -1.33 10.90
C LEU A 92 -14.82 -0.20 11.39
N SER A 93 -14.24 -0.27 12.60
CA SER A 93 -13.54 0.86 13.24
C SER A 93 -12.32 1.42 12.48
N VAL A 94 -11.57 0.58 11.76
CA VAL A 94 -10.44 1.06 10.94
C VAL A 94 -10.90 1.45 9.54
N GLY A 95 -11.95 0.81 9.03
CA GLY A 95 -12.63 1.25 7.82
C GLY A 95 -13.15 2.70 7.96
N GLU A 96 -13.74 3.04 9.09
CA GLU A 96 -14.17 4.41 9.43
C GLU A 96 -13.00 5.39 9.51
N SER A 97 -11.87 4.97 10.09
CA SER A 97 -10.65 5.78 10.15
C SER A 97 -10.04 6.04 8.76
N ILE A 98 -10.15 5.07 7.84
CA ILE A 98 -9.69 5.20 6.46
C ILE A 98 -10.68 6.04 5.64
N HIS A 99 -11.99 5.89 5.86
CA HIS A 99 -13.03 6.72 5.26
C HIS A 99 -12.87 8.20 5.67
N GLY A 100 -12.61 8.48 6.95
CA GLY A 100 -12.32 9.84 7.42
C GLY A 100 -11.08 10.46 6.77
N GLN A 101 -10.05 9.65 6.48
CA GLN A 101 -8.89 10.11 5.71
C GLN A 101 -9.21 10.34 4.24
N ALA A 102 -10.00 9.47 3.60
CA ALA A 102 -10.44 9.68 2.22
C ALA A 102 -11.25 10.98 2.04
N LEU A 103 -12.08 11.33 3.03
CA LEU A 103 -12.79 12.62 3.07
C LEU A 103 -11.82 13.79 3.24
N LYS A 104 -10.85 13.69 4.17
CA LYS A 104 -9.84 14.73 4.42
C LYS A 104 -8.97 15.05 3.20
N TRP A 105 -8.77 14.08 2.31
CA TRP A 105 -7.94 14.22 1.11
C TRP A 105 -8.77 14.41 -0.18
N VAL A 106 -10.09 14.61 -0.07
CA VAL A 106 -11.04 14.78 -1.20
C VAL A 106 -10.98 13.63 -2.22
N LEU A 107 -10.72 12.41 -1.72
CA LEU A 107 -10.62 11.22 -2.56
C LEU A 107 -11.95 10.49 -2.72
N ASN A 108 -13.02 10.93 -2.06
CA ASN A 108 -14.34 10.29 -2.13
C ASN A 108 -14.97 10.34 -3.54
N SER A 109 -14.50 11.24 -4.41
CA SER A 109 -14.99 11.44 -5.77
C SER A 109 -14.39 10.44 -6.76
N GLN A 110 -13.36 9.69 -6.33
CA GLN A 110 -12.74 8.64 -7.13
C GLN A 110 -13.62 7.39 -7.06
N VAL A 111 -14.12 6.95 -8.22
CA VAL A 111 -14.99 5.77 -8.35
C VAL A 111 -14.42 4.55 -7.64
N PHE A 112 -13.10 4.31 -7.75
CA PHE A 112 -12.42 3.18 -7.10
C PHE A 112 -12.42 3.25 -5.57
N VAL A 113 -12.39 4.45 -4.99
CA VAL A 113 -12.48 4.64 -3.52
C VAL A 113 -13.93 4.43 -3.08
N GLY A 114 -14.89 4.92 -3.85
CA GLY A 114 -16.32 4.68 -3.61
C GLY A 114 -16.66 3.19 -3.63
N THR A 115 -16.23 2.43 -4.64
CA THR A 115 -16.47 0.98 -4.73
C THR A 115 -15.86 0.24 -3.53
N ALA A 116 -14.62 0.56 -3.15
CA ALA A 116 -13.97 -0.09 -2.01
C ALA A 116 -14.63 0.25 -0.66
N LEU A 117 -15.17 1.47 -0.51
CA LEU A 117 -15.96 1.85 0.66
C LEU A 117 -17.33 1.15 0.66
N ILE A 118 -17.98 1.01 -0.49
CA ILE A 118 -19.23 0.24 -0.62
C ILE A 118 -18.98 -1.21 -0.21
N ASP A 119 -17.93 -1.87 -0.70
CA ASP A 119 -17.60 -3.24 -0.31
C ASP A 119 -17.34 -3.37 1.19
N LEU A 120 -16.60 -2.41 1.78
CA LEU A 120 -16.34 -2.33 3.22
C LEU A 120 -17.64 -2.26 4.04
N TYR A 121 -18.57 -1.40 3.68
CA TYR A 121 -19.84 -1.24 4.41
C TYR A 121 -20.89 -2.30 4.04
N SER A 122 -20.83 -2.88 2.84
CA SER A 122 -21.81 -3.87 2.35
C SER A 122 -21.54 -5.27 2.86
N ASN A 123 -20.27 -5.62 3.13
CA ASN A 123 -19.90 -6.91 3.73
C ASN A 123 -20.33 -7.09 5.20
N ARG A 124 -21.19 -6.20 5.74
CA ARG A 124 -21.83 -6.35 7.06
C ARG A 124 -23.31 -5.96 7.08
N ARG A 125 -24.11 -6.55 6.19
CA ARG A 125 -25.50 -6.89 6.52
C ARG A 125 -25.60 -8.39 6.80
N GLU A 126 -25.13 -8.80 7.97
CA GLU A 126 -25.72 -9.97 8.61
C GLU A 126 -27.11 -9.52 9.09
N ILE A 127 -28.15 -9.97 8.36
CA ILE A 127 -29.51 -10.09 8.87
C ILE A 127 -29.64 -11.52 9.39
#